data_AF-A0A8H7F9I0-F1
#
_entry.id   AF-A0A8H7F9I0-F1
#
_cell.length_a   1.000
_cell.length_b   1.000
_cell.length_c   1.000
_cell.angle_alpha   90.00
_cell.angle_beta   90.00
_cell.angle_gamma   90.00
#
_symmetry.space_group_name_H-M   'P 1'
#
loop_
_entity.id
_entity.type
_entity.pdbx_description
1 polymer ?
#
loop_
_entity_poly.entity_id
_entity_poly.type
_entity_poly.pdbx_seq_one_letter_code
_entity_poly.pdbx_strand_id
1 'polypeptide(L)'
;MVELPCGRFRGLSFLQSVHSLSLGLLSKHTAHGASRRAIILTPPADSPVTAASFTPEVINNLNRLLKSDVKSDVILTHASVEGNGICIAAPRVPFPAEIAFVLKHVRRIFPSPNIPIGHSPITSTSYLKIVDIPHVPASSKEWALKQHKAFMSALNKSPVGVSLAKLIKHKPRFMRASPHSDSCWAWVDIHDTVAGSNARLYISKFVSIGGTNCQIKGARPHSGSVHCARCQHWGHHSDQCRAKCARCSLCSGPHTEANHFKYVDAKRADVRQCANCTAAKRPADKRSHSSTDSKVCPFWKNRFDRAWLKCQFPARSTSGVQ
;
A
#
# COMPACT_ATOMS: atom_id res chain seq x y z
N MET A 1 -5.70 48.73 -30.46
CA MET A 1 -5.03 49.94 -29.92
C MET A 1 -5.85 50.46 -28.77
N VAL A 2 -5.46 50.16 -27.53
CA VAL A 2 -5.58 51.06 -26.37
C VAL A 2 -4.40 50.72 -25.47
N GLU A 3 -3.52 51.70 -25.29
CA GLU A 3 -2.41 51.68 -24.34
C GLU A 3 -2.87 52.12 -22.93
N LEU A 4 -2.36 51.41 -21.91
CA LEU A 4 -1.75 51.88 -20.64
C LEU A 4 -2.60 52.74 -19.63
N PRO A 5 -2.39 52.60 -18.29
CA PRO A 5 -1.10 52.91 -17.67
C PRO A 5 -0.54 51.95 -16.61
N CYS A 6 0.79 51.98 -16.59
CA CYS A 6 1.70 51.47 -15.58
C CYS A 6 1.56 52.28 -14.28
N GLY A 7 1.17 51.61 -13.18
CA GLY A 7 1.17 52.17 -11.83
C GLY A 7 2.23 51.48 -10.97
N ARG A 8 3.36 52.14 -10.76
CA ARG A 8 4.43 51.74 -9.83
C ARG A 8 4.15 52.40 -8.48
N PHE A 9 3.76 51.65 -7.46
CA PHE A 9 3.84 52.10 -6.06
C PHE A 9 4.50 51.04 -5.19
N ARG A 10 5.18 51.56 -4.17
CA ARG A 10 6.33 51.03 -3.45
C ARG A 10 5.92 50.00 -2.39
N GLY A 11 6.91 49.18 -1.97
CA GLY A 11 6.76 48.05 -1.06
C GLY A 11 6.36 48.38 0.39
N LEU A 12 6.45 47.32 1.21
CA LEU A 12 5.91 47.10 2.57
C LEU A 12 4.52 46.44 2.51
N SER A 13 4.42 45.12 2.39
CA SER A 13 4.49 44.22 3.55
C SER A 13 4.53 42.75 3.08
N PHE A 14 5.74 42.22 2.89
CA PHE A 14 6.00 40.87 2.35
C PHE A 14 6.03 39.77 3.44
N LEU A 15 5.46 39.99 4.63
CA LEU A 15 5.67 39.08 5.79
C LEU A 15 4.42 38.60 6.53
N GLN A 16 3.21 38.82 6.03
CA GLN A 16 1.98 38.30 6.68
C GLN A 16 1.14 37.33 5.84
N SER A 17 1.53 37.01 4.61
CA SER A 17 0.79 36.06 3.76
C SER A 17 1.34 34.63 3.74
N VAL A 18 2.51 34.39 4.35
CA VAL A 18 3.17 33.06 4.39
C VAL A 18 2.79 32.20 5.60
N HIS A 19 2.03 32.73 6.57
CA HIS A 19 1.71 31.98 7.80
C HIS A 19 0.31 31.35 7.85
N SER A 20 -0.60 31.67 6.91
CA SER A 20 -1.98 31.17 6.92
C SER A 20 -2.32 30.16 5.81
N LEU A 21 -1.36 29.77 4.96
CA LEU A 21 -1.55 28.78 3.89
C LEU A 21 -0.92 27.40 4.18
N SER A 22 -0.36 27.18 5.37
CA SER A 22 0.34 25.94 5.74
C SER A 22 -0.50 24.91 6.50
N LEU A 23 -1.79 25.15 6.74
CA LEU A 23 -2.65 24.27 7.56
C LEU A 23 -3.91 23.73 6.85
N GLY A 24 -4.12 24.03 5.56
CA GLY A 24 -5.41 23.80 4.91
C GLY A 24 -5.57 22.58 3.99
N LEU A 25 -4.51 21.95 3.44
CA LEU A 25 -4.65 20.92 2.39
C LEU A 25 -3.56 19.83 2.43
N LEU A 26 -3.28 19.25 3.61
CA LEU A 26 -2.58 17.97 3.65
C LEU A 26 -3.50 16.87 3.09
N SER A 27 -3.29 16.50 1.82
CA SER A 27 -3.93 15.33 1.24
C SER A 27 -3.71 14.14 2.17
N LYS A 28 -4.78 13.53 2.70
CA LYS A 28 -4.71 12.37 3.60
C LYS A 28 -4.03 11.22 2.85
N HIS A 29 -2.73 11.06 3.08
CA HIS A 29 -1.87 10.04 2.46
C HIS A 29 -1.74 8.78 3.31
N THR A 30 -2.35 8.80 4.49
CA THR A 30 -2.45 7.67 5.41
C THR A 30 -3.90 7.22 5.42
N ALA A 31 -4.16 5.96 5.05
CA ALA A 31 -5.40 5.33 5.45
C ALA A 31 -5.19 4.76 6.84
N HIS A 32 -6.02 5.22 7.77
CA HIS A 32 -6.05 4.63 9.10
C HIS A 32 -6.49 3.17 8.96
N GLY A 33 -5.64 2.26 9.43
CA GLY A 33 -6.10 0.91 9.73
C GLY A 33 -6.99 0.94 10.97
N ALA A 34 -7.41 -0.23 11.46
CA ALA A 34 -7.99 -0.29 12.80
C ALA A 34 -7.02 0.43 13.76
N SER A 35 -7.50 1.47 14.46
CA SER A 35 -6.72 2.15 15.49
C SER A 35 -6.61 1.19 16.66
N ARG A 36 -5.66 0.27 16.59
CA ARG A 36 -5.44 -0.71 17.65
C ARG A 36 -4.68 -0.01 18.76
N ARG A 37 -5.41 0.28 19.83
CA ARG A 37 -4.84 0.73 21.10
C ARG A 37 -4.21 -0.49 21.77
N ALA A 38 -3.15 -1.03 21.16
CA ALA A 38 -2.52 -2.27 21.60
C ALA A 38 -1.11 -2.47 21.00
N ILE A 39 -0.32 -3.32 21.63
CA ILE A 39 0.97 -3.84 21.15
C ILE A 39 0.78 -5.29 20.75
N ILE A 40 1.10 -5.66 19.51
CA ILE A 40 1.03 -7.06 19.06
C ILE A 40 2.43 -7.65 19.11
N LEU A 41 2.61 -8.66 19.95
CA LEU A 41 3.82 -9.47 20.05
C LEU A 41 3.64 -10.73 19.23
N THR A 42 4.73 -11.21 18.62
CA THR A 42 4.73 -12.43 17.82
C THR A 42 5.82 -13.33 18.37
N PRO A 43 5.48 -14.26 19.28
CA PRO A 43 6.41 -15.28 19.73
C PRO A 43 6.84 -16.19 18.57
N PRO A 44 8.05 -16.79 18.64
CA PRO A 44 8.42 -17.91 17.77
C PRO A 44 7.42 -19.07 17.87
N ALA A 45 7.29 -19.88 16.82
CA ALA A 45 6.34 -21.01 16.80
C ALA A 45 6.55 -22.00 17.96
N ASP A 46 7.80 -22.20 18.38
CA ASP A 46 8.17 -23.14 19.45
C ASP A 46 8.25 -22.48 20.84
N SER A 47 7.82 -21.22 20.96
CA SER A 47 7.90 -20.47 22.21
C SER A 47 6.76 -20.85 23.17
N PRO A 48 7.06 -21.16 24.45
CA PRO A 48 6.02 -21.44 25.45
C PRO A 48 5.26 -20.18 25.89
N VAL A 49 5.69 -18.99 25.44
CA VAL A 49 5.08 -17.71 25.78
C VAL A 49 3.71 -17.58 25.10
N THR A 50 2.67 -17.46 25.92
CA THR A 50 1.29 -17.25 25.47
C THR A 50 0.72 -15.97 26.09
N ALA A 51 -0.50 -15.59 25.71
CA ALA A 51 -1.17 -14.45 26.34
C ALA A 51 -1.30 -14.62 27.86
N ALA A 52 -1.45 -15.85 28.35
CA ALA A 52 -1.53 -16.16 29.78
C ALA A 52 -0.20 -15.90 30.53
N SER A 53 0.93 -15.88 29.83
CA SER A 53 2.23 -15.54 30.42
C SER A 53 2.31 -14.07 30.88
N PHE A 54 1.42 -13.21 30.37
CA PHE A 54 1.32 -11.80 30.75
C PHE A 54 0.34 -11.64 31.92
N THR A 55 0.75 -12.15 33.08
CA THR A 55 0.00 -11.98 34.33
C THR A 55 -0.13 -10.50 34.71
N PRO A 56 -1.10 -10.12 35.57
CA PRO A 56 -1.22 -8.75 36.06
C PRO A 56 0.08 -8.20 36.65
N GLU A 57 0.89 -9.04 37.31
CA GLU A 57 2.20 -8.67 37.86
C GLU A 57 3.19 -8.28 36.77
N VAL A 58 3.27 -9.05 35.69
CA VAL A 58 4.12 -8.75 34.53
C VAL A 58 3.69 -7.44 33.87
N ILE A 59 2.38 -7.25 33.66
CA ILE A 59 1.84 -6.03 33.06
C ILE A 59 2.10 -4.81 33.95
N ASN A 60 1.90 -4.93 35.26
CA ASN A 60 2.16 -3.86 36.22
C ASN A 60 3.65 -3.49 36.29
N ASN A 61 4.54 -4.49 36.19
CA ASN A 61 5.97 -4.24 36.12
C ASN A 61 6.33 -3.46 34.84
N LEU A 62 5.80 -3.85 33.68
CA LEU A 62 5.99 -3.12 32.42
C LEU A 62 5.48 -1.68 32.51
N ASN A 63 4.30 -1.45 33.09
CA ASN A 63 3.74 -0.11 33.29
C ASN A 63 4.61 0.76 34.19
N ARG A 64 5.14 0.19 35.28
CA ARG A 64 6.07 0.89 36.18
C ARG A 64 7.32 1.34 35.43
N LEU A 65 7.90 0.45 34.61
CA LEU A 65 9.10 0.73 33.83
C LEU A 65 8.84 1.76 32.71
N LEU A 66 7.68 1.71 32.05
CA LEU A 66 7.28 2.71 31.06
C LEU A 66 7.16 4.11 31.69
N LYS A 67 6.62 4.18 32.90
CA LYS A 67 6.46 5.44 33.64
C LYS A 67 7.82 5.99 34.12
N SER A 68 8.72 5.15 34.62
CA SER A 68 10.02 5.60 35.14
C SER A 68 11.02 5.96 34.03
N ASP A 69 11.16 5.09 33.03
CA ASP A 69 12.30 5.15 32.11
C ASP A 69 11.96 5.90 30.82
N VAL A 70 10.73 5.74 30.33
CA VAL A 70 10.25 6.40 29.10
C VAL A 70 9.44 7.66 29.42
N LYS A 71 9.06 7.86 30.69
CA LYS A 71 8.16 8.94 31.14
C LYS A 71 6.85 8.98 30.35
N SER A 72 6.36 7.79 29.98
CA SER A 72 5.13 7.63 29.21
C SER A 72 3.91 7.54 30.12
N ASP A 73 2.79 8.08 29.66
CA ASP A 73 1.45 7.97 30.27
C ASP A 73 0.66 6.76 29.75
N VAL A 74 1.22 5.92 28.87
CA VAL A 74 0.53 4.73 28.37
C VAL A 74 0.41 3.68 29.46
N ILE A 75 -0.79 3.10 29.59
CA ILE A 75 -1.07 2.04 30.57
C ILE A 75 -1.49 0.77 29.82
N LEU A 76 -0.67 -0.26 29.90
CA LEU A 76 -1.00 -1.60 29.42
C LEU A 76 -2.04 -2.22 30.36
N THR A 77 -3.10 -2.82 29.82
CA THR A 77 -4.25 -3.28 30.62
C THR A 77 -4.32 -4.80 30.75
N HIS A 78 -4.46 -5.51 29.63
CA HIS A 78 -4.57 -6.96 29.60
C HIS A 78 -3.92 -7.51 28.32
N ALA A 79 -3.56 -8.80 28.37
CA ALA A 79 -3.10 -9.54 27.21
C ALA A 79 -4.17 -10.50 26.71
N SER A 80 -4.32 -10.63 25.40
CA SER A 80 -5.22 -11.57 24.75
C SER A 80 -4.56 -12.24 23.55
N VAL A 81 -5.11 -13.37 23.11
CA VAL A 81 -4.63 -14.08 21.92
C VAL A 81 -5.18 -13.38 20.67
N GLU A 82 -4.31 -13.06 19.71
CA GLU A 82 -4.70 -12.51 18.42
C GLU A 82 -4.02 -13.26 17.27
N GLY A 83 -4.74 -14.24 16.68
CA GLY A 83 -4.17 -15.12 15.67
C GLY A 83 -2.98 -15.90 16.23
N ASN A 84 -1.82 -15.77 15.60
CA ASN A 84 -0.56 -16.37 16.05
C ASN A 84 0.25 -15.43 16.98
N GLY A 85 -0.33 -14.31 17.41
CA GLY A 85 0.31 -13.30 18.24
C GLY A 85 -0.38 -13.09 19.59
N ILE A 86 0.25 -12.25 20.41
CA ILE A 86 -0.25 -11.83 21.72
C ILE A 86 -0.51 -10.33 21.65
N CYS A 87 -1.74 -9.93 21.93
CA CYS A 87 -2.19 -8.54 21.92
C CYS A 87 -2.19 -7.99 23.34
N ILE A 88 -1.37 -6.98 23.63
CA ILE A 88 -1.39 -6.24 24.89
C ILE A 88 -2.15 -4.94 24.68
N ALA A 89 -3.33 -4.83 25.28
CA ALA A 89 -4.22 -3.68 25.13
C ALA A 89 -3.72 -2.45 25.91
N ALA A 90 -3.97 -1.26 25.35
CA ALA A 90 -3.64 0.05 25.88
C ALA A 90 -4.83 1.02 25.68
N PRO A 91 -4.92 2.15 26.40
CA PRO A 91 -6.01 3.12 26.24
C PRO A 91 -5.83 4.01 25.01
N ARG A 92 -4.58 4.16 24.53
CA ARG A 92 -4.21 4.90 23.32
C ARG A 92 -3.27 4.07 22.46
N VAL A 93 -3.00 4.53 21.25
CA VAL A 93 -2.00 3.92 20.37
C VAL A 93 -0.61 4.16 20.97
N PRO A 94 0.18 3.11 21.24
CA PRO A 94 1.54 3.26 21.74
C PRO A 94 2.48 3.86 20.67
N PHE A 95 3.42 4.70 21.09
CA PHE A 95 4.45 5.28 20.23
C PHE A 95 5.54 4.24 19.89
N PRO A 96 6.28 4.40 18.77
CA PRO A 96 7.35 3.48 18.39
C PRO A 96 8.40 3.24 19.49
N ALA A 97 8.76 4.28 20.25
CA ALA A 97 9.69 4.16 21.37
C ALA A 97 9.12 3.29 22.51
N GLU A 98 7.82 3.42 22.82
CA GLU A 98 7.13 2.62 23.84
C GLU A 98 7.05 1.15 23.41
N ILE A 99 6.72 0.90 22.14
CA ILE A 99 6.67 -0.46 21.58
C ILE A 99 8.05 -1.12 21.66
N ALA A 100 9.10 -0.40 21.24
CA ALA A 100 10.47 -0.90 21.31
C ALA A 100 10.91 -1.16 22.75
N PHE A 101 10.53 -0.28 23.68
CA PHE A 101 10.83 -0.43 25.11
C PHE A 101 10.14 -1.64 25.73
N VAL A 102 8.84 -1.81 25.48
CA VAL A 102 8.08 -2.98 25.94
C VAL A 102 8.70 -4.25 25.37
N LEU A 103 8.99 -4.27 24.06
CA LEU A 103 9.59 -5.43 23.41
C LEU A 103 10.96 -5.79 24.01
N LYS A 104 11.81 -4.79 24.30
CA LYS A 104 13.10 -5.00 24.99
C LYS A 104 12.90 -5.71 26.33
N HIS A 105 11.94 -5.27 27.13
CA HIS A 105 11.69 -5.84 28.46
C HIS A 105 11.02 -7.21 28.39
N VAL A 106 10.07 -7.39 27.48
CA VAL A 106 9.45 -8.70 27.22
C VAL A 106 10.49 -9.74 26.83
N ARG A 107 11.45 -9.40 25.97
CA ARG A 107 12.56 -10.30 25.60
C ARG A 107 13.48 -10.64 26.77
N ARG A 108 13.57 -9.77 27.77
CA ARG A 108 14.33 -10.03 29.01
C ARG A 108 13.56 -10.91 29.98
N ILE A 109 12.25 -10.72 30.08
CA ILE A 109 11.36 -11.52 30.95
C ILE A 109 11.20 -12.93 30.37
N PHE A 110 11.07 -13.03 29.05
CA PHE A 110 10.91 -14.28 28.32
C PHE A 110 12.06 -14.46 27.31
N PRO A 111 13.24 -14.87 27.78
CA PRO A 111 14.36 -15.14 26.90
C PRO A 111 14.04 -16.32 25.97
N SER A 112 14.30 -16.15 24.67
CA SER A 112 14.22 -17.24 23.70
C SER A 112 15.63 -17.53 23.17
N PRO A 113 16.08 -18.80 23.17
CA PRO A 113 17.46 -19.15 22.84
C PRO A 113 17.81 -18.95 21.36
N ASN A 114 16.84 -19.08 20.45
CA ASN A 114 17.11 -19.08 19.00
C ASN A 114 16.55 -17.86 18.28
N ILE A 115 15.31 -17.45 18.57
CA ILE A 115 14.61 -16.38 17.85
C ILE A 115 13.94 -15.46 18.87
N PRO A 116 14.31 -14.17 18.97
CA PRO A 116 13.68 -13.27 19.92
C PRO A 116 12.22 -13.00 19.53
N ILE A 117 11.36 -12.79 20.54
CA ILE A 117 9.97 -12.39 20.33
C ILE A 117 9.92 -11.15 19.42
N GLY A 118 9.16 -11.25 18.34
CA GLY A 118 8.90 -10.15 17.41
C GLY A 118 7.75 -9.28 17.88
N HIS A 119 7.52 -8.19 17.17
CA HIS A 119 6.26 -7.46 17.26
C HIS A 119 5.70 -7.29 15.85
N SER A 120 4.39 -7.30 15.72
CA SER A 120 3.74 -6.93 14.47
C SER A 120 3.57 -5.41 14.43
N PRO A 121 3.95 -4.71 13.34
CA PRO A 121 3.75 -3.28 13.22
C PRO A 121 2.26 -2.93 13.19
N ILE A 122 1.95 -1.75 13.74
CA ILE A 122 0.58 -1.21 13.84
C ILE A 122 -0.05 -1.10 12.44
N THR A 123 -1.35 -1.36 12.38
CA THR A 123 -2.16 -1.66 11.19
C THR A 123 -2.44 -0.50 10.23
N SER A 124 -1.88 0.70 10.44
CA SER A 124 -2.09 1.81 9.49
C SER A 124 -1.20 1.67 8.26
N THR A 125 -1.72 2.12 7.13
CA THR A 125 -1.02 2.04 5.86
C THR A 125 -0.94 3.44 5.28
N SER A 126 0.29 3.91 5.09
CA SER A 126 0.52 5.11 4.30
C SER A 126 0.93 4.75 2.90
N TYR A 127 0.56 5.63 1.98
CA TYR A 127 0.77 5.44 0.57
C TYR A 127 1.78 6.48 0.10
N LEU A 128 2.82 5.99 -0.54
CA LEU A 128 3.87 6.81 -1.13
C LEU A 128 3.88 6.63 -2.64
N LYS A 129 4.27 7.68 -3.35
CA LYS A 129 4.57 7.67 -4.78
C LYS A 129 6.02 8.08 -4.96
N ILE A 130 6.82 7.22 -5.58
CA ILE A 130 8.16 7.57 -6.00
C ILE A 130 8.09 7.88 -7.49
N VAL A 131 8.52 9.08 -7.88
CA VAL A 131 8.46 9.58 -9.26
C VAL A 131 9.82 9.50 -9.94
N ASP A 132 9.82 9.54 -11.27
CA ASP A 132 11.01 9.63 -12.12
C ASP A 132 11.98 8.45 -11.95
N ILE A 133 11.41 7.26 -11.76
CA ILE A 133 12.19 6.02 -11.67
C ILE A 133 12.56 5.56 -13.08
N PRO A 134 13.84 5.26 -13.36
CA PRO A 134 14.25 4.74 -14.65
C PRO A 134 13.47 3.48 -15.05
N HIS A 135 12.94 3.49 -16.27
CA HIS A 135 12.24 2.36 -16.86
C HIS A 135 13.24 1.31 -17.34
N VAL A 136 13.11 0.08 -16.85
CA VAL A 136 13.93 -1.06 -17.29
C VAL A 136 13.38 -1.58 -18.62
N PRO A 137 14.15 -1.57 -19.72
CA PRO A 137 13.70 -2.13 -20.99
C PRO A 137 13.47 -3.64 -20.88
N ALA A 138 12.25 -4.09 -21.17
CA ALA A 138 11.87 -5.50 -21.17
C ALA A 138 10.58 -5.73 -21.96
N SER A 139 10.31 -6.97 -22.34
CA SER A 139 9.00 -7.35 -22.86
C SER A 139 7.91 -7.12 -21.81
N SER A 140 6.68 -6.87 -22.26
CA SER A 140 5.53 -6.59 -21.37
C SER A 140 5.32 -7.66 -20.30
N LYS A 141 5.61 -8.92 -20.61
CA LYS A 141 5.47 -10.08 -19.70
C LYS A 141 6.52 -10.09 -18.58
N GLU A 142 7.72 -9.64 -18.86
CA GLU A 142 8.84 -9.69 -17.91
C GLU A 142 9.07 -8.36 -17.19
N TRP A 143 8.55 -7.27 -17.75
CA TRP A 143 8.83 -5.91 -17.28
C TRP A 143 8.55 -5.73 -15.80
N ALA A 144 7.37 -6.14 -15.32
CA ALA A 144 7.01 -5.96 -13.91
C ALA A 144 7.98 -6.69 -12.96
N LEU A 145 8.52 -7.85 -13.36
CA LEU A 145 9.48 -8.61 -12.56
C LEU A 145 10.86 -7.97 -12.59
N LYS A 146 11.35 -7.63 -13.79
CA LYS A 146 12.66 -6.99 -14.00
C LYS A 146 12.72 -5.61 -13.33
N GLN A 147 11.69 -4.78 -13.52
CA GLN A 147 11.53 -3.48 -12.89
C GLN A 147 11.54 -3.61 -11.36
N HIS A 148 10.78 -4.56 -10.81
CA HIS A 148 10.73 -4.77 -9.37
C HIS A 148 12.09 -5.19 -8.79
N LYS A 149 12.79 -6.13 -9.45
CA LYS A 149 14.14 -6.56 -9.02
C LYS A 149 15.12 -5.40 -9.03
N ALA A 150 15.15 -4.62 -10.11
CA ALA A 150 16.02 -3.44 -10.24
C ALA A 150 15.71 -2.39 -9.16
N PHE A 151 14.42 -2.10 -8.95
CA PHE A 151 13.96 -1.15 -7.94
C PHE A 151 14.36 -1.56 -6.51
N MET A 152 14.09 -2.80 -6.12
CA MET A 152 14.44 -3.28 -4.76
C MET A 152 15.95 -3.34 -4.55
N SER A 153 16.71 -3.77 -5.57
CA SER A 153 18.17 -3.76 -5.54
C SER A 153 18.72 -2.34 -5.34
N ALA A 154 18.13 -1.34 -6.01
CA ALA A 154 18.51 0.06 -5.85
C ALA A 154 18.13 0.63 -4.48
N LEU A 155 16.93 0.33 -3.96
CA LEU A 155 16.54 0.74 -2.60
C LEU A 155 17.53 0.23 -1.56
N ASN A 156 17.97 -1.03 -1.69
CA ASN A 156 18.90 -1.64 -0.75
C ASN A 156 20.31 -1.04 -0.78
N LYS A 157 20.65 -0.23 -1.79
CA LYS A 157 21.94 0.48 -1.87
C LYS A 157 21.89 1.89 -1.26
N SER A 158 20.71 2.47 -1.11
CA SER A 158 20.54 3.83 -0.56
C SER A 158 20.24 3.77 0.94
N PRO A 159 20.88 4.59 1.81
CA PRO A 159 20.55 4.63 3.24
C PRO A 159 19.06 4.92 3.53
N VAL A 160 18.47 5.84 2.75
CA VAL A 160 17.02 6.14 2.80
C VAL A 160 16.20 4.98 2.23
N GLY A 161 16.70 4.33 1.18
CA GLY A 161 16.04 3.20 0.55
C GLY A 161 15.98 1.96 1.44
N VAL A 162 17.05 1.65 2.20
CA VAL A 162 17.11 0.51 3.13
C VAL A 162 16.10 0.66 4.27
N SER A 163 15.99 1.85 4.85
CA SER A 163 15.01 2.12 5.91
C SER A 163 13.58 2.08 5.37
N LEU A 164 13.35 2.62 4.18
CA LEU A 164 12.05 2.54 3.50
C LEU A 164 11.66 1.09 3.17
N ALA A 165 12.59 0.28 2.64
CA ALA A 165 12.34 -1.09 2.21
C ALA A 165 11.81 -1.98 3.34
N LYS A 166 12.30 -1.77 4.57
CA LYS A 166 11.83 -2.48 5.78
C LYS A 166 10.38 -2.21 6.14
N LEU A 167 9.83 -1.09 5.69
CA LEU A 167 8.46 -0.68 5.98
C LEU A 167 7.48 -1.07 4.86
N ILE A 168 7.98 -1.53 3.71
CA ILE A 168 7.13 -1.89 2.56
C ILE A 168 6.26 -3.09 2.92
N LYS A 169 4.94 -2.87 2.88
CA LYS A 169 3.92 -3.86 3.25
C LYS A 169 3.61 -4.83 2.11
N HIS A 170 3.61 -4.33 0.89
CA HIS A 170 3.24 -5.08 -0.31
C HIS A 170 4.21 -4.79 -1.44
N LYS A 171 4.31 -5.73 -2.40
CA LYS A 171 5.13 -5.54 -3.60
C LYS A 171 4.79 -4.19 -4.28
N PRO A 172 5.79 -3.30 -4.48
CA PRO A 172 5.57 -2.01 -5.14
C PRO A 172 4.92 -2.17 -6.51
N ARG A 173 4.02 -1.24 -6.83
CA ARG A 173 3.28 -1.24 -8.10
C ARG A 173 3.89 -0.20 -9.03
N PHE A 174 4.28 -0.62 -10.23
CA PHE A 174 4.92 0.25 -11.22
C PHE A 174 3.97 0.65 -12.34
N MET A 175 4.11 1.88 -12.82
CA MET A 175 3.39 2.39 -13.98
C MET A 175 4.32 3.31 -14.78
N ARG A 176 4.47 3.06 -16.07
CA ARG A 176 5.22 3.94 -16.97
C ARG A 176 4.54 5.31 -17.03
N ALA A 177 5.31 6.41 -17.01
CA ALA A 177 4.74 7.75 -16.96
C ALA A 177 3.94 8.09 -18.24
N SER A 178 4.40 7.59 -19.39
CA SER A 178 3.67 7.59 -20.66
C SER A 178 4.13 6.40 -21.53
N PRO A 179 3.42 6.05 -22.62
CA PRO A 179 3.84 4.96 -23.52
C PRO A 179 5.23 5.12 -24.12
N HIS A 180 5.79 6.34 -24.15
CA HIS A 180 7.10 6.64 -24.75
C HIS A 180 8.13 7.15 -23.75
N SER A 181 7.72 7.38 -22.50
CA SER A 181 8.63 7.87 -21.45
C SER A 181 9.64 6.80 -21.04
N ASP A 182 10.87 7.20 -20.79
CA ASP A 182 11.91 6.39 -20.16
C ASP A 182 11.81 6.33 -18.63
N SER A 183 10.76 6.91 -18.05
CA SER A 183 10.52 6.93 -16.61
C SER A 183 9.20 6.27 -16.22
N CYS A 184 9.15 5.84 -14.96
CA CYS A 184 7.99 5.23 -14.35
C CYS A 184 7.76 5.76 -12.93
N TRP A 185 6.57 5.49 -12.40
CA TRP A 185 6.20 5.76 -11.02
C TRP A 185 6.11 4.44 -10.27
N ALA A 186 6.59 4.43 -9.03
CA ALA A 186 6.32 3.35 -8.08
C ALA A 186 5.35 3.81 -7.01
N TRP A 187 4.29 3.05 -6.80
CA TRP A 187 3.40 3.20 -5.66
C TRP A 187 3.82 2.20 -4.59
N VAL A 188 4.11 2.72 -3.40
CA VAL A 188 4.65 1.96 -2.29
C VAL A 188 3.70 2.10 -1.10
N ASP A 189 3.21 0.97 -0.62
CA ASP A 189 2.39 0.92 0.59
C ASP A 189 3.32 0.57 1.75
N ILE A 190 3.34 1.40 2.79
CA ILE A 190 4.19 1.20 3.96
C ILE A 190 3.36 0.95 5.22
N HIS A 191 3.93 0.16 6.13
CA HIS A 191 3.48 0.11 7.52
C HIS A 191 3.71 1.47 8.17
N ASP A 192 2.65 2.03 8.77
CA ASP A 192 2.70 3.35 9.39
C ASP A 192 1.94 3.39 10.73
N THR A 193 2.18 4.46 11.49
CA THR A 193 1.40 4.85 12.65
C THR A 193 0.08 5.50 12.20
N VAL A 194 -0.88 5.61 13.11
CA VAL A 194 -2.14 6.34 12.85
C VAL A 194 -1.87 7.81 12.46
N ALA A 195 -0.81 8.41 13.00
CA ALA A 195 -0.39 9.78 12.70
C ALA A 195 0.42 9.92 11.39
N GLY A 196 0.66 8.83 10.65
CA GLY A 196 1.47 8.87 9.43
C GLY A 196 2.95 9.19 9.69
N SER A 197 3.46 8.88 10.88
CA SER A 197 4.81 9.28 11.31
C SER A 197 5.89 8.74 10.39
N ASN A 198 5.77 7.49 9.92
CA ASN A 198 6.73 6.91 8.99
C ASN A 198 6.65 7.59 7.62
N ALA A 199 5.46 7.83 7.08
CA ALA A 199 5.34 8.53 5.79
C ALA A 199 5.97 9.91 5.84
N ARG A 200 5.73 10.67 6.91
CA ARG A 200 6.33 12.00 7.12
C ARG A 200 7.86 11.97 7.10
N LEU A 201 8.50 10.87 7.50
CA LEU A 201 9.96 10.72 7.43
C LEU A 201 10.48 10.61 6.00
N TYR A 202 9.67 10.22 5.02
CA TYR A 202 10.12 9.99 3.64
C TYR A 202 9.53 10.99 2.64
N ILE A 203 8.36 11.57 2.93
CA ILE A 203 7.77 12.59 2.04
C ILE A 203 8.75 13.73 1.82
N SER A 204 8.89 14.14 0.57
CA SER A 204 9.83 15.16 0.08
C SER A 204 11.31 14.77 0.11
N LYS A 205 11.66 13.55 0.56
CA LYS A 205 13.03 13.01 0.42
C LYS A 205 13.25 12.42 -0.97
N PHE A 206 14.53 12.21 -1.28
CA PHE A 206 14.97 11.59 -2.51
C PHE A 206 15.62 10.23 -2.24
N VAL A 207 15.48 9.32 -3.20
CA VAL A 207 16.18 8.05 -3.23
C VAL A 207 16.84 7.87 -4.59
N SER A 208 18.11 7.47 -4.60
CA SER A 208 18.83 7.23 -5.85
C SER A 208 18.46 5.86 -6.41
N ILE A 209 17.89 5.81 -7.61
CA ILE A 209 17.52 4.59 -8.31
C ILE A 209 18.09 4.63 -9.72
N GLY A 210 18.98 3.70 -10.04
CA GLY A 210 19.62 3.65 -11.37
C GLY A 210 20.43 4.90 -11.72
N GLY A 211 20.98 5.61 -10.71
CA GLY A 211 21.71 6.87 -10.90
C GLY A 211 20.81 8.11 -10.94
N THR A 212 19.48 7.97 -10.91
CA THR A 212 18.53 9.08 -10.91
C THR A 212 18.03 9.37 -9.49
N ASN A 213 17.93 10.66 -9.13
CA ASN A 213 17.36 11.08 -7.87
C ASN A 213 15.83 11.11 -7.95
N CYS A 214 15.20 10.06 -7.46
CA CYS A 214 13.75 9.89 -7.49
C CYS A 214 13.11 10.50 -6.24
N GLN A 215 12.16 11.43 -6.42
CA GLN A 215 11.48 12.06 -5.30
C GLN A 215 10.38 11.17 -4.72
N ILE A 216 10.31 11.08 -3.40
CA ILE A 216 9.25 10.41 -2.66
C ILE A 216 8.16 11.44 -2.33
N LYS A 217 6.95 11.19 -2.79
CA LYS A 217 5.77 12.03 -2.57
C LYS A 217 4.75 11.28 -1.73
N GLY A 218 4.00 12.02 -0.91
CA GLY A 218 2.80 11.49 -0.28
C GLY A 218 1.78 11.16 -1.37
N ALA A 219 1.17 9.99 -1.29
CA ALA A 219 0.12 9.57 -2.20
C ALA A 219 -1.18 9.45 -1.43
N ARG A 220 -2.30 9.80 -2.05
CA ARG A 220 -3.60 9.30 -1.55
C ARG A 220 -3.59 7.77 -1.59
N PRO A 221 -4.41 7.09 -0.76
CA PRO A 221 -4.67 5.66 -0.88
C PRO A 221 -4.77 5.26 -2.33
N HIS A 222 -3.69 4.68 -2.82
CA HIS A 222 -3.62 4.30 -4.22
C HIS A 222 -4.24 2.92 -4.28
N SER A 223 -5.55 2.87 -4.01
CA SER A 223 -6.43 1.72 -4.19
C SER A 223 -6.68 1.46 -5.67
N GLY A 224 -5.65 1.64 -6.48
CA GLY A 224 -5.49 1.01 -7.77
C GLY A 224 -5.70 -0.46 -7.56
N SER A 225 -6.92 -0.90 -7.76
CA SER A 225 -7.24 -2.32 -7.71
C SER A 225 -6.27 -3.00 -8.65
N VAL A 226 -5.54 -3.99 -8.16
CA VAL A 226 -4.59 -4.65 -9.04
C VAL A 226 -5.39 -5.33 -10.15
N HIS A 227 -4.97 -5.07 -11.38
CA HIS A 227 -5.44 -5.85 -12.51
C HIS A 227 -4.80 -7.21 -12.40
N CYS A 228 -5.59 -8.21 -12.05
CA CYS A 228 -5.14 -9.57 -11.96
C CYS A 228 -4.86 -10.11 -13.36
N ALA A 229 -3.58 -10.28 -13.72
CA ALA A 229 -3.19 -10.81 -15.03
C ALA A 229 -3.63 -12.27 -15.25
N ARG A 230 -4.03 -12.99 -14.19
CA ARG A 230 -4.56 -14.35 -14.30
C ARG A 230 -6.02 -14.36 -14.75
N CYS A 231 -6.88 -13.52 -14.18
CA CYS A 231 -8.32 -13.54 -14.48
C CYS A 231 -8.81 -12.31 -15.27
N GLN A 232 -7.93 -11.34 -15.53
CA GLN A 232 -8.18 -10.06 -16.20
C GLN A 232 -9.18 -9.15 -15.46
N HIS A 233 -9.44 -9.42 -14.17
CA HIS A 233 -10.30 -8.60 -13.33
C HIS A 233 -9.51 -7.54 -12.53
N TRP A 234 -10.11 -6.36 -12.40
CA TRP A 234 -9.70 -5.35 -11.44
C TRP A 234 -10.24 -5.74 -10.07
N GLY A 235 -9.39 -5.73 -9.04
CA GLY A 235 -9.86 -5.78 -7.64
C GLY A 235 -8.98 -6.60 -6.71
N HIS A 236 -8.06 -7.39 -7.25
CA HIS A 236 -7.22 -8.30 -6.47
C HIS A 236 -5.90 -8.61 -7.19
N HIS A 237 -4.90 -9.05 -6.43
CA HIS A 237 -3.64 -9.53 -6.99
C HIS A 237 -3.76 -10.95 -7.56
N SER A 238 -2.90 -11.29 -8.52
CA SER A 238 -2.80 -12.66 -9.06
C SER A 238 -2.59 -13.72 -7.98
N ASP A 239 -1.87 -13.40 -6.90
CA ASP A 239 -1.59 -14.31 -5.79
C ASP A 239 -2.84 -14.63 -4.94
N GLN A 240 -3.85 -13.76 -4.98
CA GLN A 240 -5.14 -13.94 -4.29
C GLN A 240 -6.23 -14.42 -5.26
N CYS A 241 -5.87 -14.70 -6.51
CA CYS A 241 -6.81 -15.06 -7.55
C CYS A 241 -7.24 -16.52 -7.42
N ARG A 242 -8.55 -16.75 -7.37
CA ARG A 242 -9.14 -18.10 -7.36
C ARG A 242 -9.44 -18.65 -8.76
N ALA A 243 -9.03 -17.97 -9.83
CA ALA A 243 -9.27 -18.43 -11.18
C ALA A 243 -8.45 -19.69 -11.49
N LYS A 244 -9.12 -20.75 -11.96
CA LYS A 244 -8.48 -22.05 -12.24
C LYS A 244 -7.40 -21.94 -13.32
N CYS A 245 -7.63 -21.16 -14.38
CA CYS A 245 -6.69 -20.95 -15.49
C CYS A 245 -6.46 -19.47 -15.79
N ALA A 246 -5.38 -19.18 -16.53
CA ALA A 246 -5.12 -17.84 -17.06
C ALA A 246 -6.14 -17.48 -18.16
N ARG A 247 -6.58 -16.23 -18.16
CA ARG A 247 -7.55 -15.68 -19.12
C ARG A 247 -6.89 -14.71 -20.09
N CYS A 248 -7.47 -14.65 -21.29
CA CYS A 248 -6.98 -13.82 -22.38
C CYS A 248 -7.18 -12.34 -22.06
N SER A 249 -6.14 -11.51 -22.18
CA SER A 249 -6.22 -10.04 -21.99
C SER A 249 -7.12 -9.34 -23.01
N LEU A 250 -7.33 -9.96 -24.18
CA LEU A 250 -8.11 -9.40 -25.28
C LEU A 250 -9.61 -9.70 -25.12
N CYS A 251 -9.98 -10.96 -24.91
CA CYS A 251 -11.37 -11.41 -24.88
C CYS A 251 -11.82 -12.05 -23.55
N SER A 252 -10.95 -12.10 -22.54
CA SER A 252 -11.23 -12.74 -21.24
C SER A 252 -11.57 -14.24 -21.30
N GLY A 253 -11.38 -14.89 -22.46
CA GLY A 253 -11.60 -16.32 -22.67
C GLY A 253 -10.58 -17.21 -21.93
N PRO A 254 -10.86 -18.53 -21.80
CA PRO A 254 -10.03 -19.50 -21.06
C PRO A 254 -8.77 -19.93 -21.83
N HIS A 255 -8.02 -18.96 -22.35
CA HIS A 255 -6.80 -19.15 -23.11
C HIS A 255 -5.86 -17.96 -22.89
N THR A 256 -4.59 -18.11 -23.21
CA THR A 256 -3.65 -16.98 -23.14
C THR A 256 -3.81 -16.06 -24.36
N GLU A 257 -3.37 -14.81 -24.24
CA GLU A 257 -3.28 -13.88 -25.39
C GLU A 257 -2.46 -14.45 -26.55
N ALA A 258 -1.36 -15.15 -26.26
CA ALA A 258 -0.48 -15.73 -27.28
C ALA A 258 -1.19 -16.78 -28.16
N ASN A 259 -2.16 -17.51 -27.59
CA ASN A 259 -2.92 -18.50 -28.33
C ASN A 259 -4.27 -17.97 -28.82
N HIS A 260 -4.50 -16.65 -28.75
CA HIS A 260 -5.80 -16.07 -29.08
C HIS A 260 -6.25 -16.44 -30.51
N PHE A 261 -5.39 -16.22 -31.50
CA PHE A 261 -5.68 -16.54 -32.90
C PHE A 261 -5.82 -18.05 -33.18
N LYS A 262 -5.38 -18.92 -32.27
CA LYS A 262 -5.51 -20.38 -32.41
C LYS A 262 -6.83 -20.92 -31.85
N TYR A 263 -7.36 -20.28 -30.81
CA TYR A 263 -8.55 -20.76 -30.09
C TYR A 263 -9.80 -19.91 -30.34
N VAL A 264 -9.68 -18.79 -31.04
CA VAL A 264 -10.79 -17.92 -31.40
C VAL A 264 -10.99 -17.98 -32.91
N ASP A 265 -12.24 -18.13 -33.33
CA ASP A 265 -12.65 -18.05 -34.74
C ASP A 265 -12.06 -16.78 -35.38
N ALA A 266 -11.49 -16.89 -36.58
CA ALA A 266 -10.90 -15.77 -37.32
C ALA A 266 -11.86 -14.58 -37.42
N LYS A 267 -13.17 -14.82 -37.56
CA LYS A 267 -14.21 -13.75 -37.60
C LYS A 267 -14.38 -13.01 -36.28
N ARG A 268 -13.84 -13.55 -35.18
CA ARG A 268 -13.96 -13.01 -33.81
C ARG A 268 -12.60 -12.69 -33.17
N ALA A 269 -11.49 -12.88 -33.87
CA ALA A 269 -10.15 -12.66 -33.34
C ALA A 269 -9.84 -11.18 -33.00
N ASP A 270 -10.56 -10.25 -33.62
CA ASP A 270 -10.45 -8.82 -33.29
C ASP A 270 -11.41 -8.37 -32.20
N VAL A 271 -12.37 -9.23 -31.81
CA VAL A 271 -13.34 -8.90 -30.77
C VAL A 271 -12.60 -8.81 -29.43
N ARG A 272 -12.71 -7.65 -28.80
CA ARG A 272 -12.21 -7.39 -27.45
C ARG A 272 -13.37 -7.46 -26.47
N GLN A 273 -13.13 -8.03 -25.30
CA GLN A 273 -14.15 -8.22 -24.29
C GLN A 273 -13.57 -8.01 -22.89
N CYS A 274 -14.12 -7.03 -22.19
CA CYS A 274 -13.65 -6.64 -20.86
C CYS A 274 -14.26 -7.56 -19.80
N ALA A 275 -13.41 -8.28 -19.05
CA ALA A 275 -13.82 -9.19 -17.99
C ALA A 275 -14.69 -8.48 -16.94
N ASN A 276 -14.34 -7.23 -16.62
CA ASN A 276 -14.97 -6.46 -15.55
C ASN A 276 -16.32 -5.90 -15.95
N CYS A 277 -16.41 -5.31 -17.15
CA CYS A 277 -17.69 -4.85 -17.70
C CYS A 277 -18.65 -6.03 -17.92
N THR A 278 -18.12 -7.20 -18.30
CA THR A 278 -18.90 -8.43 -18.44
C THR A 278 -19.41 -8.91 -17.07
N ALA A 279 -18.54 -8.99 -16.06
CA ALA A 279 -18.93 -9.42 -14.72
C ALA A 279 -19.91 -8.46 -14.03
N ALA A 280 -19.79 -7.16 -14.29
CA ALA A 280 -20.74 -6.15 -13.83
C ALA A 280 -22.01 -6.05 -14.70
N LYS A 281 -22.24 -7.03 -15.59
CA LYS A 281 -23.43 -7.13 -16.45
C LYS A 281 -23.74 -5.84 -17.23
N ARG A 282 -22.70 -5.13 -17.68
CA ARG A 282 -22.90 -3.94 -18.52
C ARG A 282 -23.46 -4.32 -19.90
N PRO A 283 -24.20 -3.41 -20.56
CA PRO A 283 -24.71 -3.61 -21.92
C PRO A 283 -23.64 -4.09 -22.92
N ALA A 284 -24.08 -4.82 -23.96
CA ALA A 284 -23.20 -5.53 -24.88
C ALA A 284 -22.30 -4.61 -25.72
N ASP A 285 -22.77 -3.42 -26.06
CA ASP A 285 -22.02 -2.34 -26.69
C ASP A 285 -20.91 -1.79 -25.76
N LYS A 286 -21.15 -1.79 -24.44
CA LYS A 286 -20.25 -1.21 -23.43
C LYS A 286 -19.21 -2.19 -22.88
N ARG A 287 -19.13 -3.41 -23.40
CA ARG A 287 -18.14 -4.43 -22.99
C ARG A 287 -17.11 -4.76 -24.08
N SER A 288 -17.30 -4.24 -25.29
CA SER A 288 -16.45 -4.47 -26.47
C SER A 288 -15.14 -3.67 -26.44
N HIS A 289 -14.30 -3.94 -25.45
CA HIS A 289 -12.96 -3.35 -25.28
C HIS A 289 -12.14 -4.24 -24.35
N SER A 290 -10.81 -4.05 -24.28
CA SER A 290 -9.97 -4.79 -23.32
C SER A 290 -10.08 -4.20 -21.91
N SER A 291 -9.94 -5.04 -20.87
CA SER A 291 -9.86 -4.59 -19.47
C SER A 291 -8.78 -3.53 -19.20
N THR A 292 -7.78 -3.42 -20.08
CA THR A 292 -6.67 -2.45 -19.98
C THR A 292 -6.84 -1.24 -20.89
N ASP A 293 -7.96 -1.11 -21.61
CA ASP A 293 -8.22 0.05 -22.46
C ASP A 293 -8.45 1.31 -21.62
N SER A 294 -7.48 2.22 -21.65
CA SER A 294 -7.52 3.41 -20.81
C SER A 294 -8.53 4.47 -21.23
N LYS A 295 -8.94 4.46 -22.51
CA LYS A 295 -9.83 5.46 -23.09
C LYS A 295 -11.30 5.06 -22.90
N VAL A 296 -11.57 3.76 -22.99
CA VAL A 296 -12.95 3.25 -23.03
C VAL A 296 -13.35 2.59 -21.70
N CYS A 297 -12.43 1.88 -21.03
CA CYS A 297 -12.83 1.05 -19.89
C CYS A 297 -13.18 1.88 -18.64
N PRO A 298 -14.42 1.81 -18.14
CA PRO A 298 -14.84 2.53 -16.94
C PRO A 298 -14.15 1.98 -15.68
N PHE A 299 -13.81 0.69 -15.65
CA PHE A 299 -13.01 0.09 -14.58
C PHE A 299 -11.57 0.58 -14.62
N TRP A 300 -11.00 0.81 -15.81
CA TRP A 300 -9.69 1.47 -15.91
C TRP A 300 -9.76 2.91 -15.43
N LYS A 301 -10.76 3.69 -15.87
CA LYS A 301 -10.93 5.09 -15.48
C LYS A 301 -11.06 5.23 -13.96
N ASN A 302 -11.85 4.36 -13.35
CA ASN A 302 -12.09 4.32 -11.92
C ASN A 302 -11.19 3.29 -11.20
N ARG A 303 -10.06 2.89 -11.79
CA ARG A 303 -9.20 1.85 -11.22
C ARG A 303 -8.69 2.18 -9.83
N PHE A 304 -8.64 3.47 -9.51
CA PHE A 304 -8.21 4.01 -8.21
C PHE A 304 -9.35 4.25 -7.22
N ASP A 305 -10.61 4.15 -7.63
CA ASP A 305 -11.77 4.37 -6.77
C ASP A 305 -12.34 3.03 -6.27
N ARG A 306 -11.91 2.63 -5.07
CA ARG A 306 -12.34 1.36 -4.46
C ARG A 306 -13.82 1.34 -4.11
N ALA A 307 -14.39 2.48 -3.72
CA ALA A 307 -15.81 2.56 -3.40
C ALA A 307 -16.62 2.32 -4.68
N TRP A 308 -16.25 3.01 -5.76
CA TRP A 308 -16.84 2.80 -7.07
C TRP A 308 -16.74 1.35 -7.53
N LEU A 309 -15.54 0.75 -7.45
CA LEU A 309 -15.30 -0.63 -7.86
C LEU A 309 -16.11 -1.64 -7.05
N LYS A 310 -16.25 -1.45 -5.73
CA LYS A 310 -17.10 -2.29 -4.88
C LYS A 310 -18.57 -2.19 -5.28
N CYS A 311 -19.05 -1.00 -5.61
CA CYS A 311 -20.44 -0.78 -6.03
C CYS A 311 -20.75 -1.37 -7.41
N GLN A 312 -19.75 -1.72 -8.23
CA GLN A 312 -20.00 -2.29 -9.57
C GLN A 312 -20.37 -3.77 -9.55
N PHE A 313 -20.09 -4.48 -8.45
CA PHE A 313 -20.41 -5.89 -8.33
C PHE A 313 -21.52 -6.05 -7.29
N PRO A 314 -22.65 -6.71 -7.60
CA PRO A 314 -23.66 -6.99 -6.60
C PRO A 314 -23.04 -7.77 -5.44
N ALA A 315 -23.45 -7.46 -4.20
CA ALA A 315 -23.09 -8.27 -3.06
C ALA A 315 -23.49 -9.72 -3.36
N ARG A 316 -22.59 -10.68 -3.12
CA ARG A 316 -22.95 -12.09 -3.23
C ARG A 316 -24.14 -12.33 -2.30
N SER A 317 -25.30 -12.63 -2.85
CA SER A 317 -26.38 -13.25 -2.11
C SER A 317 -25.80 -14.50 -1.47
N THR A 318 -25.64 -14.50 -0.15
CA THR A 318 -25.46 -15.73 0.62
C THR A 318 -26.81 -16.42 0.66
N SER A 319 -27.24 -16.95 -0.49
CA SER A 319 -28.46 -17.74 -0.60
C SER A 319 -28.08 -19.21 -0.43
N GLY A 320 -28.50 -19.76 0.71
CA GLY A 320 -28.99 -21.13 0.83
C GLY A 320 -27.99 -22.25 0.58
N VAL A 321 -27.44 -22.77 1.69
CA VAL A 321 -27.30 -24.23 1.81
C VAL A 321 -28.73 -24.79 1.82
N GLN A 322 -29.08 -25.54 0.79
CA GLN A 322 -30.00 -26.69 0.83
C GLN A 322 -29.46 -27.70 -0.19
#